data_AF-X0W3A8-F1
#
_entry.id   AF-X0W3A8-F1
#
_cell.length_a   1.000
_cell.length_b   1.000
_cell.length_c   1.000
_cell.angle_alpha   90.00
_cell.angle_beta   90.00
_cell.angle_gamma   90.00
#
_symmetry.space_group_name_H-M   'P 1'
#
loop_
_entity.id
_entity.type
_entity.pdbx_description
1 polymer ?
#
loop_
_entity_poly.entity_id
_entity_poly.type
_entity_poly.pdbx_seq_one_letter_code
_entity_poly.pdbx_strand_id
1 'polypeptide(L)'
;MDNVKDKNENKEVENVKNKDEAEKQPVFNAKVKSDVIKALIDVTHSLVEEAKFNITPKGISLRAYDPAHVAMVDINIKDTAFEEYKAEEMELGIDIDKLSG
;
A
#
# COMPACT_ATOMS: atom_id res chain seq x y z
N MET A 1 50.85 15.38 41.55
CA MET A 1 50.88 14.21 40.64
C MET A 1 49.95 13.11 41.17
N ASP A 2 48.71 13.48 41.53
CA ASP A 2 47.51 13.30 40.69
C ASP A 2 47.49 11.97 39.90
N ASN A 3 46.52 11.05 40.03
CA ASN A 3 45.13 11.24 40.38
C ASN A 3 44.53 9.92 40.92
N VAL A 4 43.66 10.07 41.92
CA VAL A 4 42.77 9.04 42.46
C VAL A 4 41.69 8.74 41.43
N LYS A 5 41.35 7.45 41.26
CA LYS A 5 40.15 6.97 40.55
C LYS A 5 38.91 7.59 41.20
N ASP A 6 38.18 8.41 40.45
CA ASP A 6 36.76 8.65 40.71
C ASP A 6 35.91 8.21 39.53
N LYS A 7 34.81 7.57 39.91
CA LYS A 7 33.83 6.87 39.07
C LYS A 7 32.80 7.88 38.56
N ASN A 8 32.62 7.96 37.24
CA ASN A 8 31.45 8.50 36.51
C ASN A 8 31.91 8.63 35.05
N GLU A 9 31.33 8.06 33.99
CA GLU A 9 29.98 7.57 33.71
C GLU A 9 30.09 6.39 32.73
N ASN A 10 29.78 5.18 33.20
CA ASN A 10 29.38 4.07 32.33
C ASN A 10 27.85 4.12 32.23
N LYS A 11 27.33 4.64 31.12
CA LYS A 11 25.95 4.61 30.58
C LYS A 11 26.01 5.63 29.42
N GLU A 12 26.21 5.28 28.16
CA GLU A 12 25.34 4.49 27.30
C GLU A 12 26.21 3.83 26.21
N VAL A 13 26.64 2.59 26.45
CA VAL A 13 26.93 1.66 25.36
C VAL A 13 25.66 0.86 25.18
N GLU A 14 25.30 0.61 23.92
CA GLU A 14 24.14 -0.16 23.43
C GLU A 14 22.89 0.65 23.07
N ASN A 15 22.94 1.31 21.91
CA ASN A 15 21.85 1.16 20.95
C ASN A 15 22.34 1.30 19.51
N VAL A 16 23.28 0.43 19.11
CA VAL A 16 23.43 0.12 17.68
C VAL A 16 22.28 -0.82 17.34
N LYS A 17 21.12 -0.26 17.00
CA LYS A 17 20.08 -1.03 16.33
C LYS A 17 20.71 -1.64 15.08
N ASN A 18 20.78 -2.97 15.04
CA ASN A 18 21.14 -3.71 13.84
C ASN A 18 20.24 -3.24 12.70
N LYS A 19 20.86 -2.81 11.59
CA LYS A 19 20.18 -2.23 10.41
C LYS A 19 19.38 -3.26 9.59
N ASP A 20 19.25 -4.50 10.07
CA ASP A 20 18.68 -5.63 9.32
C ASP A 20 17.18 -5.87 9.61
N GLU A 21 16.55 -5.06 10.45
CA GLU A 21 15.08 -5.01 10.60
C GLU A 21 14.50 -3.78 9.88
N ALA A 22 14.91 -3.56 8.63
CA ALA A 22 14.11 -2.71 7.74
C ALA A 22 12.82 -3.46 7.41
N GLU A 23 11.66 -2.89 7.71
CA GLU A 23 10.37 -3.45 7.31
C GLU A 23 10.39 -3.77 5.81
N LYS A 24 10.38 -5.07 5.49
CA LYS A 24 10.36 -5.55 4.09
C LYS A 24 9.07 -5.02 3.46
N GLN A 25 9.20 -4.13 2.49
CA GLN A 25 8.05 -3.59 1.76
C GLN A 25 7.29 -4.74 1.06
N PRO A 26 5.94 -4.72 1.12
CA PRO A 26 5.14 -5.78 0.52
C PRO A 26 5.31 -5.80 -0.99
N VAL A 27 5.37 -7.01 -1.56
CA VAL A 27 5.54 -7.20 -3.01
C VAL A 27 4.19 -7.22 -3.72
N PHE A 28 4.02 -6.36 -4.73
CA PHE A 28 2.90 -6.42 -5.67
C PHE A 28 3.39 -6.31 -7.12
N ASN A 29 3.05 -7.29 -7.95
CA ASN A 29 3.27 -7.30 -9.40
C ASN A 29 2.09 -7.98 -10.09
N ALA A 30 1.51 -7.32 -11.09
CA ALA A 30 0.38 -7.83 -11.84
C ALA A 30 0.44 -7.43 -13.31
N LYS A 31 0.02 -8.34 -14.19
CA LYS A 31 -0.15 -8.11 -15.63
C LYS A 31 -1.61 -8.36 -16.00
N VAL A 32 -2.24 -7.39 -16.65
CA VAL A 32 -3.66 -7.43 -16.99
C VAL A 32 -3.92 -6.71 -18.29
N LYS A 33 -5.01 -7.09 -18.98
CA LYS A 33 -5.47 -6.39 -20.18
C LYS A 33 -5.85 -4.95 -19.84
N SER A 34 -5.45 -4.01 -20.71
CA SER A 34 -5.72 -2.58 -20.54
C SER A 34 -7.18 -2.26 -20.31
N ASP A 35 -8.08 -2.96 -20.99
CA ASP A 35 -9.51 -2.66 -20.97
C ASP A 35 -10.14 -2.94 -19.60
N VAL A 36 -9.58 -3.89 -18.84
CA VAL A 36 -10.01 -4.18 -17.47
C VAL A 36 -9.67 -3.02 -16.54
N ILE A 37 -8.44 -2.48 -16.66
CA ILE A 37 -7.99 -1.35 -15.84
C ILE A 37 -8.73 -0.06 -16.23
N LYS A 38 -8.96 0.18 -17.53
CA LYS A 38 -9.77 1.32 -17.98
C LYS A 38 -11.19 1.26 -17.42
N ALA A 39 -11.87 0.13 -17.56
CA ALA A 39 -13.21 -0.03 -17.01
C ALA A 39 -13.27 0.18 -15.48
N LEU A 40 -12.25 -0.29 -14.76
CA LEU A 40 -12.10 -0.07 -13.32
C LEU A 40 -11.97 1.43 -12.98
N ILE A 41 -11.11 2.15 -13.70
CA ILE A 41 -10.89 3.59 -13.52
C ILE A 41 -12.16 4.37 -13.85
N ASP A 42 -12.78 4.11 -15.01
CA ASP A 42 -13.99 4.81 -15.49
C ASP A 42 -15.14 4.71 -14.47
N VAL A 43 -15.40 3.50 -13.97
CA VAL A 43 -16.45 3.28 -12.97
C VAL A 43 -16.12 3.99 -11.67
N THR A 44 -14.87 3.89 -11.19
CA THR A 44 -14.46 4.49 -9.91
C THR A 44 -14.50 6.03 -9.96
N HIS A 45 -14.00 6.62 -11.06
CA HIS A 45 -13.92 8.07 -11.26
C HIS A 45 -15.30 8.73 -11.28
N SER A 46 -16.35 8.00 -11.69
CA SER A 46 -17.72 8.52 -11.66
C SER A 46 -18.28 8.77 -10.25
N LEU A 47 -17.63 8.25 -9.20
CA LEU A 47 -18.03 8.47 -7.80
C LEU A 47 -16.98 9.24 -6.99
N VAL A 48 -15.67 9.02 -7.22
CA VAL A 48 -14.60 9.57 -6.39
C VAL A 48 -13.35 9.98 -7.18
N GLU A 49 -12.65 11.01 -6.69
CA GLU A 49 -11.37 11.48 -7.24
C GLU A 49 -10.18 10.66 -6.72
N GLU A 50 -10.27 10.10 -5.52
CA GLU A 50 -9.25 9.25 -4.91
C GLU A 50 -9.88 7.96 -4.39
N ALA A 51 -9.17 6.84 -4.49
CA ALA A 51 -9.66 5.58 -3.95
C ALA A 51 -8.56 4.70 -3.36
N LYS A 52 -8.97 3.86 -2.41
CA LYS A 52 -8.10 2.88 -1.76
C LYS A 52 -8.32 1.49 -2.36
N PHE A 53 -7.29 0.97 -3.01
CA PHE A 53 -7.24 -0.40 -3.49
C PHE A 53 -6.68 -1.30 -2.40
N ASN A 54 -7.42 -2.35 -2.07
CA ASN A 54 -6.96 -3.41 -1.19
C ASN A 54 -6.42 -4.54 -2.06
N ILE A 55 -5.14 -4.85 -1.89
CA ILE A 55 -4.44 -5.88 -2.65
C ILE A 55 -4.20 -7.06 -1.72
N THR A 56 -4.57 -8.24 -2.18
CA THR A 56 -4.36 -9.50 -1.45
C THR A 56 -3.84 -10.56 -2.41
N PRO A 57 -3.31 -11.69 -1.92
CA PRO A 57 -3.00 -12.84 -2.77
C PRO A 57 -4.20 -13.36 -3.59
N LYS A 58 -5.45 -13.01 -3.22
CA LYS A 58 -6.68 -13.45 -3.90
C LYS A 58 -7.17 -12.48 -4.99
N GLY A 59 -6.56 -11.31 -5.09
CA GLY A 59 -6.98 -10.27 -6.04
C GLY A 59 -7.03 -8.87 -5.42
N ILE A 60 -7.66 -7.96 -6.16
CA ILE A 60 -7.77 -6.54 -5.86
C ILE A 60 -9.23 -6.19 -5.60
N SER A 61 -9.49 -5.42 -4.54
CA SER A 61 -10.82 -4.87 -4.27
C SER A 61 -10.79 -3.39 -3.97
N LEU A 62 -11.92 -2.73 -4.21
CA LEU A 62 -12.14 -1.31 -3.97
C LEU A 62 -13.58 -1.10 -3.54
N ARG A 63 -13.78 -0.27 -2.52
CA ARG A 63 -15.09 0.22 -2.13
C ARG A 63 -15.02 1.73 -1.93
N ALA A 64 -15.89 2.45 -2.61
CA ALA A 64 -15.98 3.90 -2.53
C ALA A 64 -17.43 4.36 -2.58
N TYR A 65 -17.71 5.47 -1.89
CA TYR A 65 -19.01 6.14 -1.88
C TYR A 65 -18.88 7.49 -2.56
N ASP A 66 -19.93 7.93 -3.23
CA ASP A 66 -19.99 9.31 -3.71
C ASP A 66 -20.02 10.31 -2.53
N PRO A 67 -19.68 11.60 -2.74
CA PRO A 67 -19.64 12.59 -1.66
C PRO A 67 -20.97 12.72 -0.88
N ALA A 68 -22.10 12.51 -1.56
CA ALA A 68 -23.43 12.55 -0.93
C ALA A 68 -23.77 11.25 -0.18
N HIS A 69 -22.94 10.21 -0.28
CA HIS A 69 -23.14 8.89 0.31
C HIS A 69 -24.46 8.22 -0.11
N VAL A 70 -24.92 8.49 -1.33
CA VAL A 70 -26.13 7.94 -1.94
C VAL A 70 -25.82 6.71 -2.78
N ALA A 71 -24.67 6.70 -3.44
CA ALA A 71 -24.21 5.65 -4.32
C ALA A 71 -22.90 5.03 -3.81
N MET A 72 -22.73 3.74 -4.08
CA MET A 72 -21.53 2.99 -3.73
C MET A 72 -21.08 2.16 -4.92
N VAL A 73 -19.78 2.16 -5.15
CA VAL A 73 -19.11 1.17 -5.98
C VAL A 73 -18.42 0.15 -5.09
N ASP A 74 -18.61 -1.13 -5.39
CA ASP A 74 -17.93 -2.26 -4.75
C ASP A 74 -17.39 -3.17 -5.85
N ILE A 75 -16.08 -3.12 -6.05
CA ILE A 75 -15.38 -3.85 -7.11
C ILE A 75 -14.48 -4.91 -6.48
N ASN A 76 -14.53 -6.11 -7.06
CA ASN A 76 -13.66 -7.21 -6.70
C ASN A 76 -13.15 -7.92 -7.96
N ILE A 77 -11.85 -7.85 -8.20
CA ILE A 77 -11.16 -8.49 -9.32
C ILE A 77 -10.31 -9.62 -8.75
N LYS A 78 -10.70 -10.86 -9.06
CA LYS A 78 -9.96 -12.05 -8.62
C LYS A 78 -8.59 -12.13 -9.31
N ASP A 79 -7.62 -12.73 -8.64
CA ASP A 79 -6.30 -13.10 -9.18
C ASP A 79 -6.38 -13.80 -10.56
N THR A 80 -7.38 -14.66 -10.75
CA THR A 80 -7.65 -15.37 -12.01
C THR A 80 -8.00 -14.48 -13.21
N ALA A 81 -8.28 -13.19 -13.01
CA ALA A 81 -8.52 -12.24 -14.09
C ALA A 81 -7.23 -11.64 -14.69
N PHE A 82 -6.08 -11.88 -14.05
CA PHE A 82 -4.77 -11.37 -14.46
C PHE A 82 -4.01 -12.42 -15.28
N GLU A 83 -3.17 -11.97 -16.21
CA GLU A 83 -2.23 -12.83 -16.93
C GLU A 83 -1.08 -13.27 -16.01
N GLU A 84 -0.65 -12.38 -15.12
CA GLU A 84 0.33 -12.63 -14.06
C GLU A 84 -0.12 -11.89 -12.80
N TYR A 85 -0.02 -12.54 -11.63
CA TYR A 85 -0.39 -11.92 -10.36
C TYR A 85 0.46 -12.45 -9.21
N LYS A 86 1.15 -11.56 -8.51
CA LYS A 86 1.92 -11.84 -7.30
C LYS A 86 1.70 -10.69 -6.32
N ALA A 87 1.14 -11.00 -5.16
CA ALA A 87 0.80 -9.99 -4.17
C ALA A 87 1.03 -10.50 -2.74
N GLU A 88 1.53 -9.61 -1.88
CA GLU A 88 1.39 -9.67 -0.43
C GLU A 88 0.26 -8.70 -0.02
N GLU A 89 -0.28 -8.83 1.19
CA GLU A 89 -1.36 -7.94 1.65
C GLU A 89 -0.87 -6.50 1.76
N MET A 90 -1.55 -5.58 1.07
CA MET A 90 -1.24 -4.15 1.12
C MET A 90 -2.42 -3.27 0.70
N GLU A 91 -2.33 -1.98 1.03
CA GLU A 91 -3.29 -0.97 0.60
C GLU A 91 -2.58 0.07 -0.28
N LEU A 92 -3.21 0.47 -1.39
CA LEU A 92 -2.73 1.52 -2.29
C LEU A 92 -3.78 2.63 -2.39
N GLY A 93 -3.46 3.81 -1.88
CA GLY A 93 -4.21 5.03 -2.17
C GLY A 93 -3.78 5.58 -3.53
N ILE A 94 -4.74 5.76 -4.43
CA ILE A 94 -4.49 6.24 -5.80
C ILE A 94 -5.39 7.43 -6.07
N ASP A 95 -4.78 8.48 -6.61
CA ASP A 95 -5.46 9.60 -7.25
C ASP A 95 -5.97 9.11 -8.62
N ILE A 96 -7.29 8.90 -8.71
CA ILE A 96 -7.98 8.34 -9.88
C ILE A 96 -8.05 9.38 -11.00
N ASP A 97 -8.17 10.66 -10.64
CA ASP A 97 -8.19 11.78 -11.60
C ASP A 97 -6.89 11.83 -12.42
N LYS A 98 -5.75 11.50 -11.81
CA LYS A 98 -4.47 11.38 -12.52
C LYS A 98 -4.37 10.19 -13.48
N LEU A 99 -5.31 9.23 -13.43
CA LEU A 99 -5.34 8.04 -14.27
C LEU A 99 -6.38 8.09 -15.39
N SER A 100 -7.30 9.05 -15.39
CA SER A 100 -8.44 9.13 -16.32
C SER A 100 -8.14 9.83 -17.66
N GLY A 101 -6.86 9.87 -18.08
CA GLY A 101 -6.38 10.54 -19.29
C GLY A 101 -6.62 9.80 -20.62
#